data_AF-A0A1S6XVY8-F1
#
_entry.id   AF-A0A1S6XVY8-F1
#
_cell.length_a   1.000
_cell.length_b   1.000
_cell.length_c   1.000
_cell.angle_alpha   90.00
_cell.angle_beta   90.00
_cell.angle_gamma   90.00
#
_symmetry.space_group_name_H-M   'P 1'
#
loop_
_entity.id
_entity.type
_entity.pdbx_description
1 polymer ?
#
loop_
_entity_poly.entity_id
_entity_poly.type
_entity_poly.pdbx_seq_one_letter_code
_entity_poly.pdbx_strand_id
1 'polypeptide(L)'
;YFALMIRDYYALSEPTDYYALSEPTVPEHLKTRIKHYKDAYYNSSIQKFLSLEPYTRASSTRAPQIYNEECMRLEKLYFTKWAVHYLSKNGATDITLLQSYENEYEEAKKGDENADPRRDWGGRLRASISKKWKEREILDDVESAYIAEQRTNVNVNKEELKKQLTNTGNNIEAQLNNVKELE
;
A
#
# COMPACT_ATOMS: atom_id res chain seq x y z
N TYR A 1 -12.32 -7.80 3.48
CA TYR A 1 -12.79 -6.39 3.37
C TYR A 1 -12.46 -5.57 4.62
N PHE A 2 -12.87 -5.97 5.83
CA PHE A 2 -12.60 -5.22 7.08
C PHE A 2 -11.11 -5.12 7.47
N ALA A 3 -10.32 -6.18 7.24
CA ALA A 3 -8.90 -6.20 7.65
C ALA A 3 -8.00 -5.21 6.85
N LEU A 4 -8.36 -4.88 5.60
CA LEU A 4 -7.63 -3.90 4.79
C LEU A 4 -8.02 -2.45 5.15
N MET A 5 -9.31 -2.21 5.47
CA MET A 5 -9.77 -0.90 5.95
C MET A 5 -9.14 -0.48 7.29
N ILE A 6 -8.82 -1.43 8.17
CA ILE A 6 -8.13 -1.14 9.44
C ILE A 6 -6.71 -0.61 9.18
N ARG A 7 -6.02 -1.11 8.14
CA ARG A 7 -4.68 -0.63 7.79
C ARG A 7 -4.71 0.81 7.25
N ASP A 8 -5.73 1.14 6.47
CA ASP A 8 -5.95 2.51 5.98
C ASP A 8 -6.33 3.48 7.11
N TYR A 9 -7.10 3.03 8.11
CA TYR A 9 -7.47 3.85 9.27
C TYR A 9 -6.25 4.27 10.11
N TYR A 10 -5.29 3.36 10.33
CA TYR A 10 -4.04 3.67 11.05
C TYR A 10 -3.05 4.51 10.23
N ALA A 11 -3.14 4.51 8.89
CA ALA A 11 -2.34 5.38 8.02
C ALA A 11 -2.91 6.82 7.91
N LEU A 12 -4.15 7.03 8.38
CA LEU A 12 -4.92 8.27 8.27
C LEU A 12 -5.10 9.02 9.59
N SER A 13 -4.78 8.44 10.75
CA SER A 13 -4.81 9.15 12.03
C SER A 13 -3.61 10.10 12.18
N GLU A 14 -3.85 11.33 12.67
CA GLU A 14 -2.78 12.21 13.15
C GLU A 14 -1.99 11.52 14.26
N PRO A 15 -0.66 11.75 14.37
CA PRO A 15 0.13 11.15 15.43
C PRO A 15 -0.30 11.77 16.75
N THR A 16 -1.02 11.02 17.58
CA THR A 16 -1.22 11.40 18.98
C THR A 16 0.13 11.24 19.67
N ASP A 17 0.77 12.38 19.86
CA ASP A 17 2.15 12.55 20.30
C ASP A 17 2.31 12.14 21.78
N TYR A 18 2.40 10.84 22.06
CA TYR A 18 2.77 10.31 23.37
C TYR A 18 3.54 9.00 23.18
N TYR A 19 4.86 9.12 23.03
CA TYR A 19 5.94 8.30 23.62
C TYR A 19 7.21 8.49 22.78
N ALA A 20 8.13 9.32 23.28
CA ALA A 20 9.44 9.59 22.70
C ALA A 20 10.40 8.38 22.80
N LEU A 21 10.11 7.29 22.09
CA LEU A 21 11.15 6.50 21.44
C LEU A 21 11.50 7.26 20.16
N SER A 22 12.78 7.52 19.90
CA SER A 22 13.25 8.17 18.67
C SER A 22 12.57 7.56 17.45
N GLU A 23 11.57 8.26 16.89
CA GLU A 23 10.83 7.78 15.73
C GLU A 23 11.85 7.54 14.61
N PRO A 24 11.86 6.36 13.96
CA PRO A 24 12.59 6.20 12.73
C PRO A 24 12.06 7.28 11.77
N THR A 25 12.90 8.27 11.48
CA THR A 25 12.48 9.41 10.65
C THR A 25 12.16 8.87 9.27
N VAL A 26 10.86 8.78 8.95
CA VAL A 26 10.39 8.30 7.66
C VAL A 26 11.06 9.13 6.56
N PRO A 27 11.71 8.51 5.55
CA PRO A 27 12.40 9.25 4.50
C PRO A 27 11.48 10.22 3.74
N GLU A 28 12.01 11.37 3.33
CA GLU A 28 11.23 12.44 2.69
C GLU A 28 10.56 11.99 1.38
N HIS A 29 11.23 11.11 0.63
CA HIS A 29 10.65 10.53 -0.59
C HIS A 29 9.43 9.66 -0.28
N LEU A 30 9.41 8.93 0.84
CA LEU A 30 8.27 8.10 1.25
C LEU A 30 7.12 8.99 1.74
N LYS A 31 7.40 10.03 2.54
CA LYS A 31 6.40 11.04 2.94
C LYS A 31 5.73 11.69 1.74
N THR A 32 6.53 12.07 0.73
CA THR A 32 6.05 12.66 -0.52
C THR A 32 5.09 11.70 -1.24
N ARG A 33 5.41 10.41 -1.32
CA ARG A 33 4.55 9.42 -1.98
C ARG A 33 3.28 9.11 -1.20
N ILE A 34 3.35 9.05 0.13
CA ILE A 34 2.16 8.96 0.99
C ILE A 34 1.23 10.15 0.73
N LYS A 35 1.79 11.37 0.63
CA LYS A 35 1.00 12.57 0.32
C LYS A 35 0.32 12.46 -1.06
N HIS A 36 1.04 12.05 -2.11
CA HIS A 36 0.45 11.87 -3.44
C HIS A 36 -0.73 10.89 -3.44
N TYR A 37 -0.60 9.75 -2.76
CA TYR A 37 -1.69 8.80 -2.62
C TYR A 37 -2.87 9.40 -1.84
N LYS A 38 -2.61 10.07 -0.71
CA LYS A 38 -3.66 10.76 0.08
C LYS A 38 -4.42 11.77 -0.79
N ASP A 39 -3.71 12.63 -1.52
CA ASP A 39 -4.31 13.62 -2.40
C ASP A 39 -5.18 12.96 -3.48
N ALA A 40 -4.72 11.85 -4.09
CA ALA A 40 -5.50 11.13 -5.08
C ALA A 40 -6.73 10.43 -4.49
N TYR A 41 -6.62 9.89 -3.28
CA TYR A 41 -7.73 9.30 -2.53
C TYR A 41 -8.82 10.34 -2.22
N TYR A 42 -8.42 11.50 -1.69
CA TYR A 42 -9.34 12.59 -1.40
C TYR A 42 -10.00 13.12 -2.68
N ASN A 43 -9.22 13.32 -3.74
CA ASN A 43 -9.75 13.74 -5.03
C ASN A 43 -10.77 12.74 -5.59
N SER A 44 -10.51 11.44 -5.50
CA SER A 44 -11.47 10.40 -5.91
C SER A 44 -12.77 10.48 -5.08
N SER A 45 -12.67 10.68 -3.77
CA SER A 45 -13.84 10.85 -2.89
C SER A 45 -14.65 12.11 -3.23
N ILE A 46 -13.99 13.23 -3.53
CA ILE A 46 -14.66 14.46 -3.99
C ILE A 46 -15.35 14.21 -5.33
N GLN A 47 -14.69 13.58 -6.29
CA GLN A 47 -15.28 13.31 -7.60
C GLN A 47 -16.49 12.39 -7.52
N LYS A 48 -16.49 11.40 -6.62
CA LYS A 48 -17.69 10.63 -6.28
C LYS A 48 -18.83 11.55 -5.85
N PHE A 49 -18.58 12.39 -4.83
CA PHE A 49 -19.60 13.32 -4.36
C PHE A 49 -20.13 14.26 -5.45
N LEU A 50 -19.25 14.84 -6.28
CA LEU A 50 -19.66 15.70 -7.39
C LEU A 50 -20.46 14.95 -8.45
N SER A 51 -20.14 13.69 -8.70
CA SER A 51 -20.84 12.84 -9.68
C SER A 51 -22.26 12.47 -9.22
N LEU A 52 -22.61 12.64 -7.94
CA LEU A 52 -23.97 12.50 -7.41
C LEU A 52 -24.88 13.71 -7.72
N GLU A 53 -24.31 14.90 -7.90
CA GLU A 53 -25.07 16.16 -7.99
C GLU A 53 -26.13 16.16 -9.13
N PRO A 54 -25.86 15.66 -10.34
CA PRO A 54 -26.86 15.63 -11.41
C PRO A 54 -28.05 14.70 -11.08
N TYR A 55 -27.77 13.63 -10.35
CA TYR A 55 -28.73 12.59 -9.99
C TYR A 55 -29.69 13.02 -8.88
N THR A 56 -29.21 13.81 -7.91
CA THR A 56 -30.05 14.38 -6.85
C THR A 56 -30.92 15.53 -7.37
N ARG A 57 -30.39 16.37 -8.26
CA ARG A 57 -31.15 17.46 -8.91
C ARG A 57 -32.30 16.97 -9.79
N ALA A 58 -32.18 15.79 -10.40
CA ALA A 58 -33.21 15.22 -11.25
C ALA A 58 -34.39 14.59 -10.48
N SER A 59 -34.37 14.60 -9.13
CA SER A 59 -35.39 13.99 -8.26
C SER A 59 -35.76 12.54 -8.62
N SER A 60 -34.82 11.80 -9.23
CA SER A 60 -35.03 10.41 -9.62
C SER A 60 -34.73 9.48 -8.44
N THR A 61 -35.67 8.60 -8.12
CA THR A 61 -35.52 7.61 -7.04
C THR A 61 -34.50 6.52 -7.37
N ARG A 62 -34.21 6.29 -8.66
CA ARG A 62 -33.29 5.23 -9.12
C ARG A 62 -31.90 5.73 -9.48
N ALA A 63 -31.78 7.03 -9.72
CA ALA A 63 -30.53 7.69 -10.09
C ALA A 63 -29.39 7.50 -9.07
N PRO A 64 -29.60 7.68 -7.75
CA PRO A 64 -28.57 7.39 -6.74
C PRO A 64 -28.12 5.93 -6.73
N GLN A 65 -29.03 4.99 -6.99
CA GLN A 65 -28.72 3.55 -7.04
C GLN A 65 -27.81 3.23 -8.23
N ILE A 66 -28.16 3.71 -9.43
CA ILE A 66 -27.36 3.52 -10.65
C ILE A 66 -25.96 4.13 -10.48
N TYR A 67 -25.87 5.31 -9.88
CA TYR A 67 -24.60 5.94 -9.57
C TYR A 67 -23.77 5.10 -8.58
N ASN A 68 -24.38 4.61 -7.50
CA ASN A 68 -23.67 3.82 -6.50
C ASN A 68 -23.16 2.50 -7.11
N GLU A 69 -23.96 1.86 -7.94
CA GLU A 69 -23.54 0.69 -8.74
C GLU A 69 -22.32 1.02 -9.58
N GLU A 70 -22.31 2.15 -10.28
CA GLU A 70 -21.18 2.56 -11.12
C GLU A 70 -19.91 2.82 -10.30
N CYS A 71 -20.03 3.49 -9.15
CA CYS A 71 -18.93 3.66 -8.22
C CYS A 71 -18.34 2.33 -7.77
N MET A 72 -19.19 1.41 -7.34
CA MET A 72 -18.77 0.09 -6.86
C MET A 72 -18.13 -0.72 -7.99
N ARG A 73 -18.67 -0.63 -9.21
CA ARG A 73 -18.15 -1.32 -10.39
C ARG A 73 -16.74 -0.83 -10.73
N LEU A 74 -16.53 0.47 -10.80
CA LEU A 74 -15.21 1.06 -11.08
C LEU A 74 -14.22 0.81 -9.93
N GLU A 75 -14.65 0.94 -8.68
CA GLU A 75 -13.81 0.60 -7.53
C GLU A 75 -13.36 -0.85 -7.57
N LYS A 76 -14.29 -1.79 -7.83
CA LYS A 76 -13.97 -3.21 -7.97
C LYS A 76 -12.94 -3.43 -9.07
N LEU A 77 -13.15 -2.87 -10.26
CA LEU A 77 -12.25 -3.02 -11.41
C LEU A 77 -10.81 -2.62 -11.09
N TYR A 78 -10.61 -1.42 -10.55
CA TYR A 78 -9.26 -0.91 -10.30
C TYR A 78 -8.63 -1.49 -9.04
N PHE A 79 -9.43 -1.82 -8.02
CA PHE A 79 -8.96 -2.55 -6.84
C PHE A 79 -8.44 -3.94 -7.20
N THR A 80 -9.21 -4.74 -7.95
CA THR A 80 -8.80 -6.10 -8.31
C THR A 80 -7.60 -6.08 -9.25
N LYS A 81 -7.54 -5.11 -10.19
CA LYS A 81 -6.35 -4.85 -11.00
C LYS A 81 -5.10 -4.60 -10.14
N TRP A 82 -5.22 -3.71 -9.15
CA TRP A 82 -4.14 -3.39 -8.23
C TRP A 82 -3.76 -4.61 -7.37
N ALA A 83 -4.74 -5.35 -6.85
CA ALA A 83 -4.50 -6.51 -5.99
C ALA A 83 -3.74 -7.62 -6.74
N VAL A 84 -4.12 -7.92 -7.99
CA VAL A 84 -3.39 -8.85 -8.86
C VAL A 84 -1.95 -8.38 -9.05
N HIS A 85 -1.74 -7.10 -9.39
CA HIS A 85 -0.39 -6.56 -9.56
C HIS A 85 0.46 -6.69 -8.28
N TYR A 86 -0.10 -6.30 -7.14
CA TYR A 86 0.59 -6.35 -5.84
C TYR A 86 0.97 -7.78 -5.43
N LEU A 87 0.04 -8.73 -5.57
CA LEU A 87 0.27 -10.12 -5.19
C LEU A 87 1.28 -10.82 -6.11
N SER A 88 1.19 -10.59 -7.43
CA SER A 88 2.14 -11.14 -8.40
C SER A 88 3.55 -10.61 -8.18
N LYS A 89 3.69 -9.31 -7.87
CA LYS A 89 5.00 -8.68 -7.65
C LYS A 89 5.68 -9.15 -6.36
N ASN A 90 4.90 -9.34 -5.30
CA ASN A 90 5.41 -9.79 -4.00
C ASN A 90 5.64 -11.30 -3.92
N GLY A 91 5.52 -12.02 -5.04
CA GLY A 91 5.73 -13.46 -5.11
C GLY A 91 4.79 -14.22 -4.17
N ALA A 92 3.48 -13.93 -4.27
CA ALA A 92 2.46 -14.48 -3.39
C ALA A 92 2.69 -15.97 -3.11
N THR A 93 3.02 -16.29 -1.85
CA THR A 93 3.10 -17.66 -1.35
C THR A 93 1.73 -18.33 -1.34
N ASP A 94 0.67 -17.54 -1.30
CA ASP A 94 -0.72 -17.98 -1.39
C ASP A 94 -1.25 -17.87 -2.82
N ILE A 95 -0.97 -18.92 -3.61
CA ILE A 95 -1.41 -19.07 -5.01
C ILE A 95 -2.95 -19.01 -5.11
N THR A 96 -3.66 -19.50 -4.09
CA THR A 96 -5.14 -19.53 -4.08
C THR A 96 -5.72 -18.11 -4.04
N LEU A 97 -5.11 -17.23 -3.22
CA LEU A 97 -5.52 -15.83 -3.11
C LEU A 97 -5.25 -15.04 -4.40
N LEU A 98 -4.10 -15.28 -5.04
CA LEU A 98 -3.80 -14.66 -6.34
C LEU A 98 -4.83 -15.08 -7.38
N GLN A 99 -5.10 -16.38 -7.51
CA GLN A 99 -6.09 -16.91 -8.44
C GLN A 99 -7.50 -16.36 -8.19
N SER A 100 -7.89 -16.17 -6.94
CA SER A 100 -9.20 -15.58 -6.64
C SER A 100 -9.30 -14.14 -7.15
N TYR A 101 -8.25 -13.33 -6.95
CA TYR A 101 -8.23 -11.95 -7.43
C TYR A 101 -8.09 -11.83 -8.95
N GLU A 102 -7.37 -12.76 -9.60
CA GLU A 102 -7.32 -12.85 -11.07
C GLU A 102 -8.72 -13.12 -11.64
N ASN A 103 -9.45 -14.07 -11.06
CA ASN A 103 -10.83 -14.35 -11.45
C ASN A 103 -11.74 -13.13 -11.20
N GLU A 104 -11.66 -12.49 -10.04
CA GLU A 104 -12.44 -11.28 -9.75
C GLU A 104 -12.11 -10.12 -10.68
N TYR A 105 -10.85 -9.99 -11.10
CA TYR A 105 -10.41 -8.97 -12.05
C TYR A 105 -10.97 -9.23 -13.44
N GLU A 106 -10.89 -10.46 -13.94
CA GLU A 106 -11.47 -10.81 -15.24
C GLU A 106 -12.98 -10.61 -15.27
N GLU A 107 -13.70 -10.96 -14.19
CA GLU A 107 -15.14 -10.69 -14.09
C GLU A 107 -15.44 -9.18 -14.04
N ALA A 108 -14.64 -8.40 -13.31
CA ALA A 108 -14.81 -6.95 -13.29
C ALA A 108 -14.52 -6.30 -14.65
N LYS A 109 -13.53 -6.82 -15.38
CA LYS A 109 -13.14 -6.37 -16.72
C LYS A 109 -14.23 -6.67 -17.74
N LYS A 110 -14.78 -7.89 -17.77
CA LYS A 110 -15.96 -8.23 -18.59
C LYS A 110 -17.16 -7.34 -18.25
N GLY A 111 -17.38 -7.06 -16.97
CA GLY A 111 -18.43 -6.14 -16.53
C GLY A 111 -18.20 -4.69 -17.00
N ASP A 112 -16.94 -4.25 -17.10
CA ASP A 112 -16.55 -2.94 -17.62
C ASP A 112 -16.75 -2.81 -19.14
N GLU A 113 -16.40 -3.85 -19.89
CA GLU A 113 -16.61 -3.92 -21.34
C GLU A 113 -18.10 -3.84 -21.72
N ASN A 114 -18.98 -4.38 -20.88
CA ASN A 114 -20.44 -4.39 -21.10
C ASN A 114 -21.17 -3.23 -20.41
N ALA A 115 -20.48 -2.33 -19.70
CA ALA A 115 -21.11 -1.25 -18.96
C ALA A 115 -21.64 -0.16 -19.90
N ASP A 116 -22.80 0.43 -19.57
CA ASP A 116 -23.32 1.59 -20.29
C ASP A 116 -22.34 2.78 -20.12
N PRO A 117 -21.70 3.27 -21.21
CA PRO A 117 -20.72 4.35 -21.13
C PRO A 117 -21.28 5.65 -20.56
N ARG A 118 -22.61 5.82 -20.57
CA ARG A 118 -23.29 6.99 -20.01
C ARG A 118 -23.28 7.02 -18.49
N ARG A 119 -22.95 5.93 -17.80
CA ARG A 119 -22.92 5.88 -16.32
C ARG A 119 -21.81 6.71 -15.70
N ASP A 120 -20.69 6.91 -16.42
CA ASP A 120 -19.49 7.62 -15.95
C ASP A 120 -19.47 9.14 -16.34
N TRP A 121 -20.58 9.67 -16.87
CA TRP A 121 -20.84 11.11 -17.16
C TRP A 121 -19.58 11.93 -17.49
N GLY A 122 -18.92 11.59 -18.60
CA GLY A 122 -17.73 12.30 -19.09
C GLY A 122 -16.39 11.79 -18.56
N GLY A 123 -16.34 10.59 -17.97
CA GLY A 123 -15.09 9.89 -17.68
C GLY A 123 -14.39 10.32 -16.38
N ARG A 124 -14.94 11.30 -15.68
CA ARG A 124 -14.26 11.95 -14.54
C ARG A 124 -14.18 11.03 -13.33
N LEU A 125 -15.24 10.27 -13.06
CA LEU A 125 -15.29 9.33 -11.95
C LEU A 125 -14.26 8.22 -12.18
N ARG A 126 -14.29 7.56 -13.35
CA ARG A 126 -13.28 6.55 -13.74
C ARG A 126 -11.86 7.10 -13.67
N ALA A 127 -11.60 8.28 -14.25
CA ALA A 127 -10.27 8.88 -14.22
C ALA A 127 -9.76 9.09 -12.79
N SER A 128 -10.62 9.58 -11.90
CA SER A 128 -10.26 9.82 -10.49
C SER A 128 -9.99 8.53 -9.71
N ILE A 129 -10.82 7.49 -9.89
CA ILE A 129 -10.64 6.18 -9.24
C ILE A 129 -9.39 5.50 -9.78
N SER A 130 -9.20 5.53 -11.10
CA SER A 130 -8.01 4.96 -11.74
C SER A 130 -6.73 5.62 -11.23
N LYS A 131 -6.71 6.96 -11.12
CA LYS A 131 -5.58 7.70 -10.58
C LYS A 131 -5.27 7.32 -9.13
N LYS A 132 -6.29 7.23 -8.27
CA LYS A 132 -6.13 6.79 -6.88
C LYS A 132 -5.41 5.45 -6.79
N TRP A 133 -5.88 4.45 -7.53
CA TRP A 133 -5.27 3.11 -7.51
C TRP A 133 -3.88 3.07 -8.14
N LYS A 134 -3.60 3.92 -9.15
CA LYS A 134 -2.26 4.05 -9.70
C LYS A 134 -1.27 4.67 -8.72
N GLU A 135 -1.69 5.68 -7.95
CA GLU A 135 -0.85 6.26 -6.89
C GLU A 135 -0.62 5.26 -5.75
N ARG A 136 -1.61 4.39 -5.44
CA ARG A 136 -1.41 3.29 -4.50
C ARG A 136 -0.34 2.32 -4.99
N GLU A 137 -0.42 1.91 -6.25
CA GLU A 137 0.57 1.03 -6.88
C GLU A 137 2.00 1.60 -6.78
N ILE A 138 2.17 2.90 -7.05
CA ILE A 138 3.48 3.57 -6.92
C ILE A 138 3.93 3.63 -5.46
N LEU A 139 3.02 3.88 -4.53
CA LEU A 139 3.32 3.89 -3.10
C LEU A 139 3.77 2.50 -2.62
N ASP A 140 3.10 1.43 -3.05
CA ASP A 140 3.50 0.05 -2.73
C ASP A 140 4.93 -0.27 -3.19
N ASP A 141 5.31 0.19 -4.37
CA ASP A 141 6.66 0.00 -4.90
C ASP A 141 7.73 0.66 -4.03
N VAL A 142 7.46 1.88 -3.58
CA VAL A 142 8.37 2.65 -2.72
C VAL A 142 8.40 2.09 -1.29
N GLU A 143 7.25 1.72 -0.73
CA GLU A 143 7.15 1.06 0.58
C GLU A 143 7.92 -0.27 0.58
N SER A 144 7.77 -1.07 -0.48
CA SER A 144 8.45 -2.37 -0.62
C SER A 144 9.96 -2.23 -0.72
N ALA A 145 10.44 -1.25 -1.50
CA ALA A 145 11.86 -0.93 -1.60
C ALA A 145 12.45 -0.49 -0.26
N TYR A 146 11.75 0.40 0.46
CA TYR A 146 12.16 0.88 1.78
C TYR A 146 12.26 -0.28 2.80
N ILE A 147 11.26 -1.18 2.83
CA ILE A 147 11.28 -2.34 3.73
C ILE A 147 12.44 -3.28 3.41
N ALA A 148 12.72 -3.51 2.12
CA ALA A 148 13.83 -4.36 1.67
C ALA A 148 15.20 -3.76 2.05
N GLU A 149 15.37 -2.44 1.92
CA GLU A 149 16.56 -1.71 2.34
C GLU A 149 16.78 -1.83 3.86
N GLN A 150 15.74 -1.58 4.66
CA GLN A 150 15.81 -1.69 6.11
C GLN A 150 16.20 -3.11 6.57
N ARG A 151 15.63 -4.16 5.94
CA ARG A 151 16.01 -5.55 6.23
C ARG A 151 17.47 -5.84 5.90
N THR A 152 17.96 -5.31 4.79
CA THR A 152 19.37 -5.46 4.39
C THR A 152 20.30 -4.80 5.40
N ASN A 153 20.00 -3.56 5.79
CA ASN A 153 20.81 -2.81 6.77
C ASN A 153 20.87 -3.51 8.13
N VAL A 154 19.74 -4.03 8.61
CA VAL A 154 19.69 -4.81 9.86
C VAL A 154 20.56 -6.06 9.77
N ASN A 155 20.53 -6.79 8.65
CA ASN A 155 21.36 -7.98 8.46
C ASN A 155 22.86 -7.64 8.41
N VAL A 156 23.24 -6.57 7.72
CA VAL A 156 24.63 -6.10 7.66
C VAL A 156 25.13 -5.73 9.06
N ASN A 157 24.35 -4.97 9.83
CA ASN A 157 24.69 -4.59 11.20
C ASN A 157 24.86 -5.82 12.11
N LYS A 158 24.02 -6.85 11.94
CA LYS A 158 24.13 -8.10 12.70
C LYS A 158 25.43 -8.86 12.39
N GLU A 159 25.83 -8.94 11.12
CA GLU A 159 27.07 -9.62 10.74
C GLU A 159 28.32 -8.86 11.18
N GLU A 160 28.30 -7.53 11.09
CA GLU A 160 29.40 -6.70 11.59
C GLU A 160 29.57 -6.83 13.11
N LEU A 161 28.46 -6.83 13.87
CA LEU A 161 28.47 -7.07 15.31
C LEU A 161 29.05 -8.45 15.67
N LYS A 162 28.68 -9.51 14.94
CA LYS A 162 29.25 -10.85 15.15
C LYS A 162 30.77 -10.84 14.93
N LYS A 163 31.24 -10.21 13.86
CA LYS A 163 32.68 -10.12 13.53
C LYS A 163 33.46 -9.39 14.61
N GLN A 164 32.94 -8.27 15.12
CA GLN A 164 33.54 -7.53 16.23
C GLN A 164 33.61 -8.36 17.51
N LEU A 165 32.54 -9.10 17.83
CA LEU A 165 32.50 -9.97 19.00
C LEU A 165 33.51 -11.10 18.90
N THR A 166 33.63 -11.76 17.74
CA THR A 166 34.63 -12.81 17.49
C THR A 166 36.06 -12.28 17.61
N ASN A 167 36.37 -11.13 17.00
CA ASN A 167 37.70 -10.53 17.11
C ASN A 167 38.06 -10.19 18.56
N THR A 168 37.09 -9.67 19.32
CA THR A 168 37.28 -9.36 20.74
C THR A 168 37.51 -10.63 21.55
N GLY A 169 36.73 -11.69 21.31
CA GLY A 169 36.90 -13.00 21.94
C GLY A 169 38.30 -13.59 21.69
N ASN A 170 38.74 -13.60 20.44
CA ASN A 170 40.07 -14.08 20.06
C ASN A 170 41.20 -13.29 20.74
N ASN A 171 41.03 -11.97 20.88
CA ASN A 171 42.02 -11.11 21.54
C ASN A 171 42.10 -11.41 23.06
N ILE A 172 40.95 -11.59 23.72
CA ILE A 172 40.90 -11.99 25.14
C ILE A 172 41.56 -13.37 25.34
N GLU A 173 41.27 -14.33 24.46
CA GLU A 173 41.86 -15.67 24.52
C GLU A 173 43.38 -15.63 24.35
N ALA A 174 43.88 -14.84 23.39
CA ALA A 174 45.32 -14.62 23.20
C ALA A 174 45.97 -14.00 24.44
N GLN A 175 45.34 -12.98 25.04
CA GLN A 175 45.83 -12.36 26.27
C GLN A 175 45.84 -13.35 27.44
N LEU A 176 44.80 -14.19 27.59
CA LEU A 176 44.73 -15.19 28.63
C LEU A 176 45.81 -16.27 28.48
N ASN A 177 46.09 -16.72 27.26
CA ASN A 177 47.16 -17.67 26.99
C ASN A 177 48.54 -17.09 27.33
N ASN A 178 48.79 -15.82 26.99
CA ASN A 178 50.04 -15.15 27.38
C ASN A 178 50.22 -15.06 28.90
N VAL A 179 49.14 -14.90 29.66
CA VAL A 179 49.20 -14.88 31.14
C VAL A 179 49.50 -16.26 31.70
N LYS A 180 48.92 -17.33 31.14
CA LYS A 180 49.17 -18.72 31.57
C LYS A 180 50.60 -19.18 31.29
N GLU A 181 51.24 -18.68 30.24
CA GLU A 181 52.65 -19.00 29.94
C GLU A 181 53.67 -18.31 30.87
N LEU A 182 53.21 -17.36 31.70
CA LEU A 182 54.03 -16.64 32.68
C LEU A 182 53.94 -17.25 34.10
N GLU A 183 53.07 -18.25 34.33
CA GLU A 183 53.00 -19.07 35.56
C GLU A 183 53.88 -20.33 35.46
#